data_AF-A0A2N1UXZ2-F1
#
_entry.id   AF-A0A2N1UXZ2-F1
#
_cell.length_a   1.000
_cell.length_b   1.000
_cell.length_c   1.000
_cell.angle_alpha   90.00
_cell.angle_beta   90.00
_cell.angle_gamma   90.00
#
_symmetry.space_group_name_H-M   'P 1'
#
loop_
_entity.id
_entity.type
_entity.pdbx_description
1 polymer ?
#
loop_
_entity_poly.entity_id
_entity_poly.type
_entity_poly.pdbx_seq_one_letter_code
_entity_poly.pdbx_strand_id
1 'polypeptide(L)'
;MAILLDSQTRVLVQGMTGRDGSFHTQQMVAYGTSVVAGVTPGKEGQQIEGVPVFNTVKAAVAATRANCSIIFVPPRFAADAVLEAAEAGI
;
A
#
# COMPACT_ATOMS: atom_id res chain seq x y z
N MET A 1 -0.49 20.66 13.17
CA MET A 1 0.62 20.76 12.20
C MET A 1 1.19 19.36 12.06
N ALA A 2 1.14 18.79 10.85
CA ALA A 2 1.73 17.49 10.56
C ALA A 2 3.22 17.64 10.19
N ILE A 3 4.01 16.57 10.35
CA ILE A 3 5.45 16.56 9.98
C ILE A 3 5.67 15.78 8.69
N LEU A 4 5.26 14.50 8.66
CA LEU A 4 5.47 13.62 7.51
C LEU A 4 4.19 13.27 6.77
N LEU A 5 3.11 12.97 7.51
CA LEU A 5 1.85 12.48 6.97
C LEU A 5 0.69 13.38 7.40
N ASP A 6 -0.22 13.62 6.48
CA ASP A 6 -1.43 14.43 6.66
C ASP A 6 -2.63 13.84 5.88
N SER A 7 -3.75 14.56 5.84
CA SER A 7 -4.95 14.12 5.14
C SER A 7 -4.83 14.08 3.61
N GLN A 8 -3.78 14.66 3.02
CA GLN A 8 -3.49 14.61 1.58
C GLN A 8 -2.58 13.43 1.21
N THR A 9 -2.03 12.74 2.20
CA THR A 9 -1.19 11.56 2.02
C THR A 9 -2.01 10.41 1.46
N ARG A 10 -1.58 9.87 0.32
CA ARG A 10 -2.21 8.73 -0.36
C ARG A 10 -1.35 7.50 -0.16
N VAL A 11 -1.80 6.62 0.72
CA VAL A 11 -1.05 5.46 1.19
C VAL A 11 -1.33 4.25 0.32
N LEU A 12 -0.28 3.52 -0.07
CA LEU A 12 -0.39 2.17 -0.60
C LEU A 12 0.11 1.14 0.41
N VAL A 13 -0.46 -0.06 0.38
CA VAL A 13 -0.14 -1.15 1.31
C VAL A 13 0.52 -2.31 0.59
N GLN A 14 1.81 -2.57 0.83
CA GLN A 14 2.50 -3.75 0.31
C GLN A 14 2.23 -4.96 1.20
N GLY A 15 1.82 -6.09 0.61
CA GLY A 15 1.34 -7.25 1.36
C GLY A 15 -0.10 -7.10 1.87
N MET A 16 -0.91 -6.24 1.24
CA MET A 16 -2.27 -5.91 1.69
C MET A 16 -3.19 -7.12 1.87
N THR A 17 -3.03 -8.17 1.04
CA THR A 17 -3.88 -9.36 1.13
C THR A 17 -3.42 -10.40 2.15
N GLY A 18 -2.33 -10.12 2.89
CA GLY A 18 -1.89 -10.93 4.02
C GLY A 18 -2.77 -10.74 5.24
N ARG A 19 -2.54 -11.54 6.29
CA ARG A 19 -3.29 -11.45 7.56
C ARG A 19 -3.17 -10.05 8.17
N ASP A 20 -1.95 -9.59 8.42
CA ASP A 20 -1.73 -8.33 9.11
C ASP A 20 -1.98 -7.13 8.17
N GLY A 21 -1.63 -7.27 6.89
CA GLY A 21 -1.90 -6.26 5.87
C GLY A 21 -3.40 -5.96 5.74
N SER A 22 -4.24 -7.00 5.67
CA SER A 22 -5.69 -6.81 5.54
C SER A 22 -6.31 -6.22 6.81
N PHE A 23 -5.90 -6.72 7.98
CA PHE A 23 -6.34 -6.20 9.27
C PHE A 23 -6.01 -4.71 9.44
N HIS A 24 -4.75 -4.31 9.19
CA HIS A 24 -4.36 -2.91 9.34
C HIS A 24 -4.94 -2.01 8.25
N THR A 25 -5.11 -2.49 7.01
CA THR A 25 -5.84 -1.73 5.98
C THR A 25 -7.26 -1.39 6.43
N GLN A 26 -8.00 -2.36 6.99
CA GLN A 26 -9.35 -2.12 7.50
C GLN A 26 -9.38 -1.04 8.58
N GLN A 27 -8.46 -1.11 9.54
CA GLN A 27 -8.36 -0.12 10.60
C GLN A 27 -7.97 1.27 10.05
N MET A 28 -7.03 1.33 9.11
CA MET A 28 -6.59 2.58 8.49
C MET A 28 -7.71 3.27 7.71
N VAL A 29 -8.48 2.50 6.92
CA VAL A 29 -9.66 3.01 6.19
C VAL A 29 -10.74 3.47 7.17
N ALA A 30 -11.05 2.68 8.20
CA ALA A 30 -12.03 3.06 9.23
C ALA A 30 -11.62 4.33 10.01
N TYR A 31 -10.32 4.54 10.21
CA TYR A 31 -9.78 5.75 10.83
C TYR A 31 -9.82 6.99 9.92
N GLY A 32 -10.04 6.81 8.61
CA GLY A 32 -10.06 7.89 7.63
C GLY A 32 -8.71 8.14 6.94
N THR A 33 -7.77 7.20 7.03
CA THR A 33 -6.53 7.25 6.23
C THR A 33 -6.87 7.06 4.76
N SER A 34 -6.31 7.87 3.86
CA SER A 34 -6.50 7.71 2.42
C SER A 34 -5.65 6.55 1.88
N VAL A 35 -6.13 5.32 2.09
CA VAL A 35 -5.55 4.12 1.50
C VAL A 35 -6.07 4.00 0.06
N VAL A 36 -5.18 4.15 -0.92
CA VAL A 36 -5.58 4.25 -2.34
C VAL A 36 -5.26 3.00 -3.15
N ALA A 37 -4.33 2.17 -2.67
CA ALA A 37 -3.94 0.94 -3.34
C ALA A 37 -3.39 -0.10 -2.37
N GLY A 38 -3.47 -1.37 -2.75
CA GLY A 38 -2.60 -2.40 -2.18
C GLY A 38 -1.80 -3.11 -3.26
N VAL A 39 -0.70 -3.72 -2.84
CA VAL A 39 0.18 -4.50 -3.71
C VAL A 39 0.28 -5.91 -3.16
N THR A 40 -0.06 -6.89 -3.98
CA THR A 40 0.24 -8.30 -3.72
C THR A 40 0.43 -9.02 -5.06
N PRO A 41 1.65 -9.44 -5.41
CA PRO A 41 1.92 -10.15 -6.65
C PRO A 41 1.01 -11.38 -6.82
N GLY A 42 0.43 -11.52 -8.01
CA GLY A 42 -0.49 -12.60 -8.37
C GLY A 42 -1.94 -12.40 -7.91
N LYS A 43 -2.27 -11.25 -7.30
CA LYS A 43 -3.63 -10.95 -6.81
C LYS A 43 -4.22 -9.65 -7.35
N GLU A 44 -3.67 -9.14 -8.45
CA GLU A 44 -4.24 -7.98 -9.15
C GLU A 44 -5.71 -8.19 -9.51
N GLY A 45 -6.51 -7.12 -9.39
CA GLY A 45 -7.96 -7.15 -9.63
C GLY A 45 -8.81 -7.49 -8.40
N GLN A 46 -8.20 -7.98 -7.32
CA GLN A 46 -8.88 -8.08 -6.02
C GLN A 46 -9.05 -6.70 -5.37
N GLN A 47 -9.92 -6.63 -4.37
CA GLN A 47 -10.11 -5.43 -3.56
C GLN A 47 -10.26 -5.80 -2.07
N ILE A 48 -9.82 -4.90 -1.19
CA ILE A 48 -10.05 -4.99 0.26
C ILE A 48 -10.61 -3.64 0.70
N GLU A 49 -11.79 -3.62 1.33
CA GLU A 49 -12.49 -2.36 1.70
C GLU A 49 -12.65 -1.37 0.52
N GLY A 50 -12.87 -1.89 -0.69
CA GLY A 50 -12.96 -1.09 -1.91
C GLY A 50 -11.62 -0.54 -2.44
N VAL A 51 -10.50 -0.86 -1.79
CA VAL A 51 -9.16 -0.49 -2.23
C VAL A 51 -8.64 -1.52 -3.24
N PRO A 52 -8.25 -1.10 -4.46
CA PRO A 52 -7.77 -2.01 -5.50
C PRO A 52 -6.39 -2.62 -5.20
N VAL A 53 -6.21 -3.90 -5.53
CA VAL A 53 -4.94 -4.62 -5.46
C VAL A 53 -4.26 -4.63 -6.83
N PHE A 54 -2.96 -4.33 -6.84
CA PHE A 54 -2.08 -4.37 -8.00
C PHE A 54 -0.98 -5.42 -7.84
N ASN A 55 -0.38 -5.84 -8.96
CA ASN A 55 0.76 -6.74 -8.94
C ASN A 55 2.09 -6.06 -8.55
N THR A 56 2.24 -4.76 -8.85
CA THR A 56 3.49 -4.01 -8.60
C THR A 56 3.21 -2.64 -7.99
N VAL A 57 4.17 -2.12 -7.22
CA VAL A 57 4.10 -0.75 -6.67
C VAL A 57 4.07 0.28 -7.79
N LYS A 58 4.86 0.08 -8.86
CA LYS A 58 4.88 0.97 -10.02
C LYS A 58 3.50 1.14 -10.66
N ALA A 59 2.77 0.04 -10.86
CA ALA A 59 1.42 0.10 -11.40
C ALA A 59 0.44 0.80 -10.45
N ALA A 60 0.53 0.50 -9.14
CA ALA A 60 -0.28 1.15 -8.12
C ALA A 60 -0.04 2.67 -8.08
N VAL A 61 1.22 3.12 -8.10
CA VAL A 61 1.59 4.54 -8.12
C VAL A 61 1.10 5.22 -9.39
N ALA A 62 1.29 4.61 -10.56
CA ALA A 62 0.81 5.18 -11.82
C ALA A 62 -0.70 5.40 -11.84
N ALA A 63 -1.48 4.45 -11.30
CA ALA A 63 -2.93 4.52 -11.27
C ALA A 63 -3.48 5.49 -10.21
N THR A 64 -2.83 5.56 -9.04
CA THR A 64 -3.43 6.20 -7.84
C THR A 64 -2.67 7.43 -7.36
N ARG A 65 -1.45 7.65 -7.88
CA ARG A 65 -0.52 8.69 -7.43
C ARG A 65 -0.19 8.58 -5.93
N ALA A 66 -0.16 7.35 -5.40
CA ALA A 66 0.27 7.11 -4.03
C ALA A 66 1.66 7.72 -3.78
N ASN A 67 1.87 8.27 -2.59
CA ASN A 67 3.10 8.97 -2.20
C ASN A 67 3.64 8.51 -0.83
N CYS A 68 3.08 7.43 -0.29
CA CYS A 68 3.53 6.79 0.93
C CYS A 68 3.26 5.30 0.82
N SER A 69 4.16 4.46 1.34
CA SER A 69 3.98 3.02 1.40
C SER A 69 4.15 2.52 2.82
N ILE A 70 3.25 1.63 3.23
CA ILE A 70 3.40 0.78 4.42
C ILE A 70 3.61 -0.67 3.97
N ILE A 71 4.54 -1.37 4.63
CA ILE A 71 5.02 -2.68 4.20
C ILE A 71 4.66 -3.75 5.23
N PHE A 72 3.74 -4.65 4.86
CA PHE A 72 3.34 -5.84 5.61
C PHE A 72 3.73 -7.13 4.88
N VAL A 73 5.01 -7.23 4.49
CA VAL A 73 5.56 -8.41 3.81
C VAL A 73 6.40 -9.27 4.77
N PRO A 74 6.51 -10.59 4.56
CA PRO A 74 7.43 -11.42 5.32
C PRO A 74 8.89 -10.91 5.27
N PRO A 75 9.69 -11.11 6.35
CA PRO A 75 11.04 -10.53 6.45
C PRO A 75 11.96 -10.81 5.26
N ARG A 76 11.89 -12.00 4.68
CA ARG A 76 12.70 -12.40 3.51
C ARG A 76 12.43 -11.58 2.25
N PHE A 77 11.32 -10.85 2.19
CA PHE A 77 10.92 -10.01 1.06
C PHE A 77 11.02 -8.51 1.38
N ALA A 78 11.39 -8.14 2.61
CA ALA A 78 11.33 -6.76 3.06
C ALA A 78 12.30 -5.85 2.29
N ALA A 79 13.53 -6.30 2.05
CA ALA A 79 14.51 -5.52 1.28
C ALA A 79 14.03 -5.23 -0.14
N ASP A 80 13.47 -6.24 -0.82
CA ASP A 80 12.94 -6.12 -2.17
C ASP A 80 11.73 -5.18 -2.23
N ALA A 81 10.80 -5.30 -1.28
CA ALA A 81 9.63 -4.41 -1.16
C ALA A 81 10.01 -2.94 -0.89
N VAL A 82 11.08 -2.70 -0.12
CA VAL A 82 11.60 -1.34 0.11
C VAL A 82 12.22 -0.78 -1.18
N LEU A 83 13.01 -1.58 -1.90
CA LEU A 83 13.60 -1.17 -3.17
C LEU A 83 12.54 -0.91 -4.24
N GLU A 84 11.53 -1.77 -4.35
CA GLU A 84 10.41 -1.61 -5.28
C GLU A 84 9.65 -0.29 -5.03
N ALA A 85 9.41 0.06 -3.76
CA ALA A 85 8.78 1.33 -3.41
C ALA A 85 9.65 2.53 -3.80
N ALA A 86 10.94 2.50 -3.48
CA ALA A 86 11.87 3.58 -3.81
C ALA A 86 11.99 3.77 -5.34
N GLU A 87 12.08 2.69 -6.11
CA GLU A 87 12.11 2.72 -7.58
C GLU A 87 10.82 3.26 -8.19
N ALA A 88 9.68 3.04 -7.52
CA ALA A 88 8.38 3.57 -7.94
C ALA A 88 8.17 5.06 -7.58
N GLY A 89 9.12 5.69 -6.87
CA GLY A 89 9.06 7.10 -6.49
C GLY A 89 8.21 7.38 -5.25
N ILE A 90 8.09 6.39 -4.36
CA ILE A 90 7.56 6.59 -3.00
C ILE A 90 8.62 7.19 -2.09
#